data_AF-A0A0R0E8D0-F1
#
_entry.id   AF-A0A0R0E8D0-F1
#
_cell.length_a   1.000
_cell.length_b   1.000
_cell.length_c   1.000
_cell.angle_alpha   90.00
_cell.angle_beta   90.00
_cell.angle_gamma   90.00
#
_symmetry.space_group_name_H-M   'P 1'
#
loop_
_entity.id
_entity.type
_entity.pdbx_description
1 polymer ?
#
loop_
_entity_poly.entity_id
_entity_poly.type
_entity_poly.pdbx_seq_one_letter_code
_entity_poly.pdbx_strand_id
1 'polypeptide(L)' 'MARSHVSMSFLKFMIFAAAMLVVLFSVGVSCKQWCPGTCQQYPKGKCEAFCKANGYQIGKCVPPENAFCCCAKIGDQIFN' A
#
# COMPACT_ATOMS: atom_id res chain seq x y z
N MET A 1 30.46 4.44 -34.12
CA MET A 1 29.90 5.33 -33.08
C MET A 1 28.41 5.49 -33.36
N ALA A 2 27.56 4.64 -32.78
CA ALA A 2 26.12 4.68 -33.04
C ALA A 2 25.52 5.88 -32.30
N ARG A 3 25.48 7.04 -32.97
CA ARG A 3 24.74 8.21 -32.48
C ARG A 3 23.25 7.93 -32.67
N SER A 4 22.62 7.34 -31.66
CA SER A 4 21.17 7.32 -31.57
C SER A 4 20.69 8.77 -31.52
N HIS A 5 20.21 9.27 -32.65
CA HIS A 5 19.52 10.54 -32.75
C HIS A 5 18.13 10.35 -32.13
N VAL A 6 18.11 10.21 -30.79
CA VAL A 6 16.87 10.18 -30.03
C VAL A 6 16.22 11.53 -30.28
N SER A 7 15.16 11.54 -31.09
CA SER A 7 14.42 12.75 -31.41
C SER A 7 14.03 13.43 -30.10
N MET A 8 14.27 14.73 -29.98
CA MET A 8 14.09 15.49 -28.74
C MET A 8 12.65 15.39 -28.20
N SER A 9 11.67 15.11 -29.07
CA SER A 9 10.30 14.75 -28.67
C SER A 9 10.24 13.46 -27.85
N PHE A 10 10.91 12.40 -28.30
CA PHE A 10 10.86 11.08 -27.66
C PHE A 10 11.44 11.13 -26.24
N LEU A 11 12.52 11.89 -26.04
CA LEU A 11 13.11 12.10 -24.72
C LEU A 11 12.12 12.77 -23.75
N LYS A 12 11.39 13.80 -24.21
CA LYS A 12 10.37 14.50 -23.41
C LYS A 12 9.22 13.58 -23.01
N PHE A 13 8.73 12.75 -23.93
CA PHE A 13 7.68 11.78 -23.63
C PHE A 13 8.10 10.78 -22.56
N MET A 14 9.32 10.26 -22.63
CA MET A 14 9.84 9.30 -21.64
C MET A 14 9.93 9.93 -20.23
N ILE A 15 10.38 11.19 -20.13
CA ILE A 15 10.45 11.91 -18.85
C ILE A 15 9.05 12.10 -18.26
N PHE A 16 8.08 12.51 -19.07
CA PHE A 16 6.70 12.70 -18.63
C PHE A 16 6.07 11.40 -18.14
N ALA A 17 6.25 10.31 -18.89
CA ALA A 17 5.74 8.99 -18.50
C ALA A 17 6.37 8.51 -17.19
N ALA A 18 7.69 8.68 -17.02
CA ALA A 18 8.38 8.32 -15.78
C ALA A 18 7.88 9.14 -14.58
N ALA A 19 7.65 10.45 -14.75
CA ALA A 19 7.08 11.29 -13.70
C ALA A 19 5.66 10.84 -13.31
N MET A 20 4.81 10.52 -14.29
CA MET A 20 3.46 10.02 -14.04
C MET A 20 3.46 8.69 -13.28
N LEU A 21 4.36 7.77 -13.65
CA LEU A 21 4.53 6.51 -12.92
C LEU A 21 4.97 6.78 -11.47
N VAL A 22 5.97 7.62 -11.24
CA VAL A 22 6.43 7.97 -9.89
C VAL A 22 5.29 8.56 -9.05
N VAL A 23 4.48 9.46 -9.62
CA VAL A 23 3.32 10.04 -8.94
C VAL A 23 2.27 8.96 -8.63
N LEU A 24 1.94 8.09 -9.58
CA LEU A 24 1.00 6.98 -9.38
C LEU A 24 1.46 6.03 -8.29
N PHE A 25 2.74 5.65 -8.27
CA PHE A 25 3.32 4.82 -7.22
C PHE A 25 3.37 5.55 -5.87
N SER A 26 3.60 6.87 -5.86
CA SER A 26 3.63 7.67 -4.62
C SER A 26 2.23 7.83 -3.99
N VAL A 27 1.19 7.93 -4.82
CA VAL A 27 -0.21 8.07 -4.36
C VAL A 27 -0.84 6.70 -4.08
N GLY A 28 -0.49 5.67 -4.84
CA GLY A 28 -1.23 4.41 -4.91
C GLY A 28 -0.83 3.28 -3.96
N VAL A 29 0.18 3.44 -3.09
CA VAL A 29 0.63 2.33 -2.22
C VAL A 29 0.62 2.64 -0.73
N SER A 30 -0.12 3.66 -0.29
CA SER A 30 -0.42 3.79 1.13
C SER A 30 -1.52 2.80 1.53
N CYS A 31 -1.24 1.50 1.45
CA CYS A 31 -1.94 0.51 2.27
C CYS A 31 -1.70 0.91 3.72
N LYS A 32 -2.61 1.73 4.28
CA LYS A 32 -2.51 2.25 5.64
C LYS A 32 -2.83 1.12 6.62
N GLN A 33 -1.92 0.14 6.67
CA GLN A 33 -1.92 -0.90 7.66
C GLN A 33 -1.57 -0.26 9.00
N TRP A 34 -2.45 -0.44 9.98
CA TRP A 34 -2.25 0.07 11.33
C TRP A 34 -2.21 -1.10 12.30
N CYS A 35 -1.11 -1.26 13.03
CA CYS A 35 -0.95 -2.34 13.99
C CYS A 35 -1.03 -1.79 15.42
N PRO A 36 -2.22 -1.82 16.07
CA PRO A 36 -2.43 -1.22 17.38
C PRO A 36 -1.66 -1.90 18.53
N GLY A 37 -1.24 -3.16 18.36
CA GLY A 37 -0.55 -3.88 19.41
C GLY A 37 -0.40 -5.37 19.13
N THR A 38 -0.07 -6.13 20.16
CA THR A 38 0.17 -7.57 20.05
C THR A 38 -1.13 -8.37 20.00
N CYS A 39 -1.14 -9.55 19.39
CA CYS A 39 -2.33 -10.42 19.48
C CYS A 39 -2.54 -11.04 20.86
N GLN A 40 -1.57 -10.96 21.76
CA GLN A 40 -1.79 -11.28 23.17
C GLN A 40 -2.76 -10.26 23.81
N GLN A 41 -2.67 -8.99 23.42
CA GLN A 41 -3.62 -7.94 23.83
C GLN A 41 -4.98 -8.10 23.14
N TYR A 42 -5.00 -8.64 21.92
CA TYR A 42 -6.20 -8.88 21.12
C TYR A 42 -6.36 -10.39 20.78
N PRO A 43 -6.74 -11.25 21.77
CA PRO A 43 -6.82 -12.70 21.57
C PRO A 43 -7.71 -13.09 20.39
N LYS A 44 -7.41 -14.24 19.76
CA LYS A 44 -7.97 -14.69 18.47
C LYS A 44 -9.46 -14.40 18.33
N GLY A 45 -9.81 -13.62 17.30
CA GLY A 45 -11.17 -13.12 17.02
C GLY A 45 -11.42 -11.67 17.46
N LYS A 46 -10.70 -11.16 18.48
CA LYS A 46 -10.83 -9.77 18.94
C LYS A 46 -10.10 -8.77 18.05
N CYS A 47 -9.05 -9.19 17.35
CA CYS A 47 -8.33 -8.33 16.43
C CYS A 47 -9.25 -7.83 15.30
N GLU A 48 -10.00 -8.73 14.66
CA GLU A 48 -10.96 -8.36 13.62
C GLU A 48 -12.06 -7.46 14.16
N ALA A 49 -12.64 -7.81 15.31
CA ALA A 49 -13.68 -6.99 15.96
C ALA A 49 -13.17 -5.58 16.32
N PHE A 50 -11.96 -5.47 16.86
CA PHE A 50 -11.32 -4.19 17.18
C PHE A 50 -11.10 -3.35 15.92
N CYS A 51 -10.54 -3.95 14.87
CA CYS A 51 -10.29 -3.26 13.62
C CYS A 51 -11.60 -2.77 12.99
N LYS A 52 -12.64 -3.62 12.96
CA LYS A 52 -13.99 -3.23 12.48
C LYS A 52 -14.61 -2.11 13.32
N ALA A 53 -14.48 -2.16 14.64
CA ALA A 53 -14.95 -1.10 15.54
C ALA A 53 -14.22 0.24 15.31
N ASN A 54 -12.96 0.20 14.85
CA ASN A 54 -12.17 1.38 14.50
C ASN A 54 -12.27 1.75 13.00
N GLY A 55 -13.25 1.19 12.27
CA GLY A 55 -13.53 1.55 10.89
C GLY A 55 -12.61 0.93 9.84
N TYR A 56 -11.85 -0.11 10.19
CA TYR A 56 -11.07 -0.92 9.24
C TYR A 56 -11.88 -2.14 8.78
N GLN A 57 -11.62 -2.65 7.58
CA GLN A 57 -12.39 -3.79 7.04
C GLN A 57 -11.76 -5.14 7.38
N ILE A 58 -10.44 -5.18 7.54
CA ILE A 58 -9.68 -6.37 7.89
C ILE A 58 -8.99 -6.12 9.23
N GLY A 59 -9.04 -7.11 10.12
CA GLY A 59 -8.14 -7.20 11.27
C GLY A 59 -7.60 -8.61 11.38
N LYS A 60 -6.27 -8.77 11.29
CA LYS A 60 -5.62 -10.08 11.37
C LYS A 60 -4.38 -10.03 12.23
N CYS A 61 -4.11 -11.17 12.86
CA CYS A 61 -2.82 -11.41 13.48
C CYS A 61 -1.81 -11.80 12.41
N VAL A 62 -0.71 -11.04 12.31
CA VAL A 62 0.33 -11.27 11.31
C VAL A 62 1.53 -12.02 11.91
N PRO A 63 2.23 -12.85 11.10
CA PRO A 63 3.48 -13.51 11.49
C PRO A 63 4.59 -12.51 11.91
N PRO A 64 5.69 -12.96 12.57
CA PRO A 64 6.18 -14.34 12.61
C PRO A 64 5.45 -15.33 13.54
N GLU A 65 4.67 -14.90 14.54
CA GLU A 65 3.99 -15.84 15.45
C GLU A 65 2.56 -15.41 15.84
N ASN A 66 1.83 -14.74 14.93
CA ASN A 66 0.64 -13.97 15.30
C ASN A 66 1.01 -12.90 16.34
N ALA A 67 2.17 -12.25 16.17
CA ALA A 67 2.72 -11.36 17.17
C ALA A 67 1.88 -10.08 17.28
N PHE A 68 1.48 -9.51 16.14
CA PHE A 68 0.81 -8.21 16.06
C PHE A 68 -0.58 -8.32 15.43
N CYS A 69 -1.56 -7.67 16.05
CA CYS A 69 -2.84 -7.40 15.43
C CYS A 69 -2.67 -6.21 14.48
N CYS A 70 -3.00 -6.39 13.20
CA CYS A 70 -2.93 -5.34 12.20
C CYS A 70 -4.28 -5.17 11.50
N CYS A 71 -4.69 -3.91 11.36
CA CYS A 71 -5.91 -3.45 10.74
C CYS A 71 -5.61 -2.90 9.34
N ALA A 72 -6.45 -3.24 8.36
CA ALA A 72 -6.35 -2.72 7.00
C ALA A 72 -7.73 -2.36 6.44
N LYS A 73 -7.79 -1.33 5.60
CA LYS A 73 -8.95 -0.99 4.78
C LYS A 73 -8.73 -1.56 3.38
N ILE A 74 -9.69 -2.33 2.89
CA ILE A 74 -9.82 -2.74 1.49
C ILE A 74 -10.36 -1.51 0.73
N GLY A 75 -9.48 -0.58 0.33
CA GLY A 75 -9.99 0.56 -0.44
C GLY A 75 -9.14 1.82 -0.56
N ASP A 76 -7.88 1.69 -0.94
CA ASP A 76 -7.29 2.63 -1.91
C ASP A 76 -6.98 1.87 -3.22
N GLN A 77 -7.94 1.06 -3.66
CA GLN A 77 -8.03 0.56 -5.04
C GLN A 77 -9.18 1.34 -5.70
N ILE A 78 -8.98 2.65 -5.86
CA ILE A 78 -9.79 3.47 -6.76
C ILE A 78 -8.85 3.79 -7.93
N PHE A 79 -9.18 3.30 -9.14
CA PHE A 79 -8.46 3.44 -10.43
C PHE A 79 -7.32 2.43 -10.75
N ASN A 80 -7.72 1.23 -11.20
CA ASN A 80 -7.54 0.84 -12.61
C ASN A 80 -8.62 -0.14 -13.03
#